data_AF-A0A1W1URX3-F1
#
_entry.id   AF-A0A1W1URX3-F1
#
_cell.length_a   1.000
_cell.length_b   1.000
_cell.length_c   1.000
_cell.angle_alpha   90.00
_cell.angle_beta   90.00
_cell.angle_gamma   90.00
#
_symmetry.space_group_name_H-M   'P 1'
#
loop_
_entity.id
_entity.type
_entity.pdbx_description
1 polymer ?
#
loop_
_entity_poly.entity_id
_entity_poly.type
_entity_poly.pdbx_seq_one_letter_code
_entity_poly.pdbx_strand_id
1 'polypeptide(L)'
;MMETGNVMIQEQLLSPGADELAAFLRRHTQKRDCLVRVAGLAEVTYHGRATSTVDRGSCPLLLKRDGSVRVHSPKGVESMNWQQRTDDLSAFVEDGQCVLIASRWSWNEVVRMVFLEAALALAFALTEEAGFVLAGSEPGLQGALTRNPNPIGPGLHTLKRESLVDSGGIDLYAQGQQLRYVGVEVRRGRALQDEVSPLGQSVASVQRTVGNAVVREILAAPSITAPAPLQLGTRNFESCGVRTLALPEPKALQPSLFGEGW
;
A
#
# COMPACT_ATOMS: atom_id res chain seq x y z
N MET A 1 -23.11 23.08 17.97
CA MET A 1 -21.72 23.58 18.03
C MET A 1 -20.82 22.40 17.76
N MET A 2 -20.21 22.35 16.57
CA MET A 2 -19.19 21.35 16.26
C MET A 2 -17.87 21.89 16.83
N GLU A 3 -17.27 21.17 17.77
CA GLU A 3 -15.90 21.45 18.19
C GLU A 3 -15.01 21.27 16.96
N THR A 4 -14.37 22.36 16.51
CA THR A 4 -13.27 22.27 15.56
C THR A 4 -12.20 21.37 16.17
N GLY A 5 -11.95 20.21 15.56
CA GLY A 5 -10.88 19.30 15.91
C GLY A 5 -9.53 20.01 15.84
N ASN A 6 -9.13 20.64 16.93
CA ASN A 6 -7.88 21.40 17.01
C ASN A 6 -6.72 20.40 16.98
N VAL A 7 -5.95 20.42 15.90
CA VAL A 7 -4.61 19.82 15.90
C VAL A 7 -3.78 20.55 16.96
N MET A 8 -3.49 19.87 18.05
CA MET A 8 -2.70 20.44 19.14
C MET A 8 -1.23 20.07 18.93
N ILE A 9 -0.41 21.07 18.59
CA ILE A 9 1.05 20.94 18.66
C ILE A 9 1.41 20.81 20.14
N GLN A 10 1.96 19.66 20.51
CA GLN A 10 2.37 19.37 21.88
C GLN A 10 3.77 19.92 22.16
N GLU A 11 4.67 19.84 21.18
CA GLU A 11 6.04 20.34 21.30
C GLU A 11 6.62 20.64 19.91
N GLN A 12 7.44 21.69 19.83
CA GLN A 12 8.17 22.09 18.63
C GLN A 12 9.59 22.50 19.00
N LEU A 13 10.57 22.01 18.24
CA LEU A 13 11.95 22.46 18.30
C LEU A 13 12.37 23.00 16.93
N LEU A 14 12.97 24.19 16.92
CA LEU A 14 13.55 24.81 15.73
C LEU A 14 15.07 24.66 15.79
N SER A 15 15.65 24.10 14.73
CA SER A 15 17.08 23.81 14.63
C SER A 15 17.70 23.14 15.87
N PRO A 16 17.10 22.06 16.43
CA PRO A 16 17.58 21.47 17.67
C PRO A 16 18.97 20.87 17.51
N GLY A 17 19.78 20.96 18.58
CA GLY A 17 21.02 20.22 18.69
C GLY A 17 20.79 18.71 18.85
N ALA A 18 21.86 17.91 18.76
CA ALA A 18 21.77 16.45 18.82
C ALA A 18 21.13 15.94 20.12
N ASP A 19 21.55 16.48 21.28
CA ASP A 19 21.01 16.08 22.59
C ASP A 19 19.53 16.43 22.75
N GLU A 20 19.15 17.65 22.33
CA GLU A 20 17.76 18.12 22.38
C GLU A 20 16.86 17.24 21.50
N LEU A 21 17.30 16.93 20.27
CA LEU A 21 16.57 16.07 19.36
C LEU A 21 16.46 14.64 19.89
N ALA A 22 17.54 14.07 20.43
CA ALA A 22 17.51 12.72 21.01
C ALA A 22 16.59 12.65 22.24
N ALA A 23 16.58 13.68 23.09
CA ALA A 23 15.66 13.78 24.21
C ALA A 23 14.20 13.91 23.76
N PHE A 24 13.95 14.74 22.73
CA PHE A 24 12.64 14.91 22.12
C PHE A 24 12.11 13.60 21.53
N LEU A 25 12.92 12.91 20.71
CA LEU A 25 12.55 11.65 20.08
C LEU A 25 12.24 10.59 21.14
N ARG A 26 13.13 10.38 22.13
CA ARG A 26 12.88 9.41 23.22
C ARG A 26 11.55 9.66 23.93
N ARG A 27 11.26 10.91 24.27
CA ARG A 27 10.06 11.29 25.02
C ARG A 27 8.79 10.91 24.26
N HIS A 28 8.75 11.20 22.97
CA HIS A 28 7.55 11.01 22.15
C HIS A 28 7.43 9.60 21.55
N THR A 29 8.54 8.89 21.31
CA THR A 29 8.50 7.48 20.85
C THR A 29 8.19 6.49 21.97
N GLN A 30 8.49 6.83 23.23
CA GLN A 30 8.11 6.00 24.38
C GLN A 30 6.61 6.09 24.69
N LYS A 31 6.04 7.31 24.65
CA LYS A 31 4.61 7.52 24.93
C LYS A 31 3.70 7.04 23.80
N ARG A 32 4.12 7.19 22.54
CA ARG A 32 3.34 6.85 21.33
C ARG A 32 1.93 7.43 21.30
N ASP A 33 1.73 8.59 21.92
CA ASP A 33 0.45 9.30 22.03
C ASP A 33 0.26 10.37 20.95
N CYS A 34 1.34 10.76 20.27
CA CYS A 34 1.34 11.76 19.21
C CYS A 34 1.98 11.25 17.92
N LEU A 35 1.81 12.04 16.86
CA LEU A 35 2.56 11.90 15.63
C LEU A 35 3.81 12.76 15.73
N VAL A 36 4.96 12.20 15.37
CA VAL A 36 6.25 12.89 15.40
C VAL A 36 6.76 13.09 13.98
N ARG A 37 7.20 14.30 13.68
CA ARG A 37 7.84 14.65 12.41
C ARG A 37 9.18 15.32 12.69
N VAL A 38 10.23 14.86 12.02
CA VAL A 38 11.54 15.52 12.03
C VAL A 38 11.94 15.82 10.60
N ALA A 39 12.44 17.01 10.34
CA ALA A 39 12.95 17.39 9.03
C ALA A 39 14.36 17.98 9.20
N GLY A 40 15.27 17.57 8.32
CA GLY A 40 16.66 17.98 8.38
C GLY A 40 17.51 17.21 7.39
N LEU A 41 18.80 17.52 7.42
CA LEU A 41 19.85 16.77 6.75
C LEU A 41 20.18 15.53 7.56
N ALA A 42 20.15 14.37 6.91
CA ALA A 42 20.40 13.09 7.54
C ALA A 42 21.04 12.10 6.59
N GLU A 43 21.62 11.07 7.21
CA GLU A 43 22.06 9.84 6.56
C GLU A 43 21.12 8.73 7.00
N VAL A 44 20.76 7.83 6.09
CA VAL A 44 19.83 6.74 6.39
C VAL A 44 20.37 5.44 5.84
N THR A 45 20.43 4.42 6.68
CA THR A 45 20.74 3.06 6.24
C THR A 45 19.61 2.12 6.62
N TYR A 46 19.33 1.18 5.75
CA TYR A 46 18.37 0.11 5.99
C TYR A 46 19.02 -1.23 5.70
N HIS A 47 18.79 -2.17 6.61
CA HIS A 47 19.21 -3.55 6.51
C HIS A 47 18.03 -4.47 6.82
N GLY A 48 17.76 -5.43 5.95
CA GLY A 48 16.67 -6.38 6.11
C GLY A 48 16.51 -7.24 4.86
N ARG A 49 15.30 -7.32 4.32
CA ARG A 49 15.01 -8.03 3.05
C ARG A 49 15.77 -7.49 1.84
N ALA A 50 16.23 -6.25 1.94
CA ALA A 50 17.15 -5.60 1.02
C ALA A 50 18.08 -4.70 1.84
N THR A 51 19.03 -4.06 1.18
CA THR A 51 19.87 -3.02 1.77
C THR A 51 19.69 -1.72 1.00
N SER A 52 19.66 -0.59 1.70
CA SER A 52 19.64 0.73 1.07
C SER A 52 20.40 1.74 1.92
N THR A 53 20.99 2.73 1.25
CA THR A 53 21.69 3.85 1.87
C THR A 53 21.25 5.15 1.24
N VAL A 54 21.15 6.18 2.07
CA VAL A 54 21.02 7.58 1.71
C VAL A 54 22.18 8.27 2.38
N ASP A 55 23.18 8.69 1.60
CA ASP A 55 24.44 9.22 2.13
C ASP A 55 24.20 10.51 2.91
N ARG A 56 23.89 11.62 2.23
CA ARG A 56 23.57 12.89 2.87
C ARG A 56 22.44 13.57 2.12
N GLY A 57 21.27 13.69 2.74
CA GLY A 57 20.09 14.24 2.09
C GLY A 57 19.10 14.89 3.05
N SER A 58 18.25 15.77 2.52
CA SER A 58 17.10 16.27 3.28
C SER A 58 16.06 15.17 3.41
N CYS A 59 15.87 14.66 4.62
CA CYS A 59 15.03 13.49 4.88
C CYS A 59 13.94 13.83 5.90
N PRO A 60 12.72 14.18 5.44
CA PRO A 60 11.57 14.22 6.33
C PRO A 60 11.27 12.82 6.88
N LEU A 61 11.33 12.70 8.20
CA LEU A 61 10.91 11.55 8.98
C LEU A 61 9.47 11.75 9.48
N LEU A 62 8.67 10.70 9.38
CA LEU A 62 7.35 10.59 9.99
C LEU A 62 7.29 9.34 10.88
N LEU A 63 6.93 9.53 12.14
CA LEU A 63 6.64 8.48 13.11
C LEU A 63 5.19 8.58 13.55
N LYS A 64 4.46 7.46 13.44
CA LYS A 64 3.06 7.38 13.85
C LYS A 64 2.92 6.68 15.19
N ARG A 65 1.76 6.88 15.83
CA ARG A 65 1.37 6.27 17.12
C ARG A 65 1.39 4.74 17.09
N ASP A 66 1.10 4.14 15.94
CA ASP A 66 1.14 2.68 15.74
C ASP A 66 2.57 2.11 15.58
N GLY A 67 3.60 2.97 15.61
CA GLY A 67 5.00 2.58 15.37
C GLY A 67 5.35 2.50 13.89
N SER A 68 4.50 2.99 12.97
CA SER A 68 4.90 3.13 11.57
C SER A 68 5.99 4.19 11.44
N VAL A 69 7.02 3.88 10.66
CA VAL A 69 8.13 4.78 10.33
C VAL A 69 8.14 5.01 8.83
N ARG A 70 8.28 6.28 8.40
CA ARG A 70 8.52 6.63 7.01
C ARG A 70 9.58 7.71 6.88
N VAL A 71 10.52 7.48 5.97
CA VAL A 71 11.54 8.43 5.56
C VAL A 71 11.27 8.80 4.12
N HIS A 72 11.12 10.10 3.85
CA HIS A 72 10.81 10.63 2.53
C HIS A 72 11.99 11.39 1.93
N SER A 73 11.97 11.51 0.59
CA SER A 73 12.74 12.52 -0.14
C SER A 73 11.93 13.82 -0.21
N PRO A 74 12.54 14.99 -0.47
CA PRO A 74 11.80 16.23 -0.71
C PRO A 74 10.93 16.18 -1.98
N LYS A 75 11.14 15.19 -2.85
CA LYS A 75 10.40 14.97 -4.09
C LYS A 75 9.91 13.54 -4.20
N GLY A 76 8.85 13.35 -4.98
CA GLY A 76 8.27 12.02 -5.23
C GLY A 76 7.17 11.66 -4.24
N VAL A 77 6.37 10.67 -4.62
CA VAL A 77 5.23 10.20 -3.84
C VAL A 77 5.65 9.15 -2.81
N GLU A 78 6.63 8.32 -3.17
CA GLU A 78 7.04 7.18 -2.36
C GLU A 78 8.03 7.57 -1.26
N SER A 79 7.98 6.84 -0.15
CA SER A 79 9.00 6.89 0.90
C SER A 79 10.25 6.15 0.44
N MET A 80 11.43 6.71 0.71
CA MET A 80 12.72 6.06 0.44
C MET A 80 12.94 4.84 1.34
N ASN A 81 12.48 4.91 2.58
CA ASN A 81 12.50 3.81 3.54
C ASN A 81 11.25 3.86 4.41
N TRP A 82 10.71 2.69 4.77
CA TRP A 82 9.55 2.61 5.64
C TRP A 82 9.47 1.27 6.37
N GLN A 83 8.83 1.30 7.53
CA GLN A 83 8.41 0.11 8.27
C GLN A 83 6.94 0.30 8.66
N GLN A 84 6.12 -0.71 8.36
CA GLN A 84 4.68 -0.72 8.71
C GLN A 84 4.46 -0.66 10.23
N ARG A 85 5.37 -1.25 10.99
CA ARG A 85 5.38 -1.24 12.44
C ARG A 85 6.79 -1.55 12.92
N THR A 86 7.21 -0.86 13.96
CA THR A 86 8.46 -1.13 14.69
C THR A 86 8.17 -1.81 16.01
N ASP A 87 8.98 -2.81 16.33
CA ASP A 87 9.01 -3.43 17.65
C ASP A 87 9.71 -2.49 18.64
N ASP A 88 10.83 -1.90 18.24
CA ASP A 88 11.58 -0.94 19.05
C ASP A 88 11.98 0.32 18.27
N LEU A 89 11.98 1.45 19.00
CA LEU A 89 12.42 2.77 18.53
C LEU A 89 13.32 3.39 19.59
N SER A 90 14.61 3.50 19.30
CA SER A 90 15.60 4.08 20.20
C SER A 90 16.25 5.31 19.58
N ALA A 91 16.40 6.37 20.38
CA ALA A 91 17.09 7.59 19.98
C ALA A 91 18.16 7.94 21.02
N PHE A 92 19.37 8.25 20.56
CA PHE A 92 20.53 8.56 21.38
C PHE A 92 21.51 9.45 20.62
N VAL A 93 22.55 9.92 21.29
CA VAL A 93 23.63 10.68 20.66
C VAL A 93 24.85 9.77 20.49
N GLU A 94 25.39 9.75 19.28
CA GLU A 94 26.60 9.02 18.91
C GLU A 94 27.45 9.94 18.03
N ASP A 95 28.74 10.08 18.34
CA ASP A 95 29.66 10.97 17.63
C ASP A 95 29.15 12.42 17.46
N GLY A 96 28.44 12.92 18.48
CA GLY A 96 27.86 14.27 18.48
C GLY A 96 26.63 14.45 17.57
N GLN A 97 26.11 13.38 16.98
CA GLN A 97 24.92 13.38 16.13
C GLN A 97 23.77 12.65 16.80
N CYS A 98 22.54 13.09 16.55
CA CYS A 98 21.36 12.35 17.00
C CYS A 98 21.14 11.15 16.07
N VAL A 99 21.10 9.95 16.65
CA VAL A 99 20.84 8.70 15.94
C VAL A 99 19.49 8.15 16.38
N LEU A 100 18.63 7.83 15.41
CA LEU A 100 17.39 7.08 15.60
C LEU A 100 17.56 5.68 14.98
N ILE A 101 17.26 4.65 15.76
CA ILE A 101 17.18 3.26 15.30
C ILE A 101 15.73 2.79 15.43
N ALA A 102 15.19 2.33 14.31
CA ALA A 102 13.90 1.67 14.22
C ALA A 102 14.12 0.20 13.86
N SER A 103 13.65 -0.72 14.70
CA SER A 103 13.85 -2.16 14.48
C SER A 103 12.53 -2.93 14.44
N ARG A 104 12.53 -3.98 13.63
CA ARG A 104 11.42 -4.93 13.48
C ARG A 104 11.98 -6.35 13.49
N TRP A 105 11.88 -7.00 14.63
CA TRP A 105 12.50 -8.29 14.93
C TRP A 105 11.90 -9.42 14.11
N SER A 106 10.59 -9.40 13.86
CA SER A 106 9.94 -10.46 13.07
C SER A 106 10.51 -10.62 11.66
N TRP A 107 11.21 -9.60 11.14
CA TRP A 107 11.78 -9.59 9.79
C TRP A 107 13.28 -9.27 9.78
N ASN A 108 13.91 -9.16 10.95
CA ASN A 108 15.29 -8.68 11.12
C ASN A 108 15.56 -7.39 10.33
N GLU A 109 14.60 -6.46 10.33
CA GLU A 109 14.70 -5.19 9.62
C GLU A 109 15.13 -4.07 10.58
N VAL A 110 16.15 -3.31 10.18
CA VAL A 110 16.69 -2.17 10.93
C VAL A 110 16.81 -0.97 10.01
N VAL A 111 16.20 0.16 10.40
CA VAL A 111 16.44 1.47 9.80
C VAL A 111 17.24 2.30 10.81
N ARG A 112 18.42 2.76 10.42
CA ARG A 112 19.26 3.67 11.21
C ARG A 112 19.30 5.03 10.50
N MET A 113 18.94 6.08 11.22
CA MET A 113 18.93 7.45 10.72
C MET A 113 19.82 8.33 11.60
N VAL A 114 20.84 8.94 10.99
CA VAL A 114 21.74 9.90 11.65
C VAL A 114 21.33 11.29 11.21
N PHE A 115 20.88 12.13 12.14
CA PHE A 115 20.57 13.51 11.86
C PHE A 115 21.84 14.33 11.94
N LEU A 116 22.30 14.82 10.78
CA LEU A 116 23.48 15.69 10.66
C LEU A 116 23.13 17.12 11.06
N GLU A 117 22.00 17.62 10.55
CA GLU A 117 21.47 18.96 10.87
C GLU A 117 19.94 18.89 10.88
N ALA A 118 19.35 18.86 12.07
CA ALA A 118 17.91 18.92 12.21
C ALA A 118 17.44 20.37 12.07
N ALA A 119 16.48 20.62 11.18
CA ALA A 119 15.89 21.94 10.99
C ALA A 119 14.61 22.12 11.82
N LEU A 120 13.87 21.04 12.04
CA LEU A 120 12.58 21.06 12.72
C LEU A 120 12.27 19.70 13.34
N ALA A 121 11.76 19.71 14.58
CA ALA A 121 11.10 18.57 15.19
C ALA A 121 9.73 18.99 15.72
N LEU A 122 8.69 18.22 15.41
CA LEU A 122 7.29 18.51 15.75
C LEU A 122 6.63 17.26 16.33
N ALA A 123 5.98 17.43 17.49
CA ALA A 123 5.08 16.44 18.07
C ALA A 123 3.68 17.05 18.12
N PHE A 124 2.70 16.38 17.51
CA PHE A 124 1.33 16.87 17.47
C PHE A 124 0.32 15.73 17.59
N ALA A 125 -0.77 16.01 18.30
CA ALA A 125 -1.86 15.07 18.50
C ALA A 125 -2.87 15.18 17.36
N LEU A 126 -3.18 14.03 16.75
CA LEU A 126 -4.33 13.85 15.87
C LEU A 126 -5.31 12.92 16.60
N THR A 127 -6.47 13.47 16.96
CA THR A 127 -7.48 12.79 17.78
C THR A 127 -8.56 12.09 16.96
N GLU A 128 -8.77 12.52 15.71
CA GLU A 128 -9.78 11.95 14.82
C GLU A 128 -9.13 11.05 13.77
N GLU A 129 -9.55 9.78 13.73
CA GLU A 129 -9.22 8.89 12.62
C GLU A 129 -10.19 9.13 11.48
N ALA A 130 -9.67 9.51 10.31
CA ALA A 130 -10.50 9.68 9.13
C ALA A 130 -11.02 8.32 8.65
N GLY A 131 -12.33 8.23 8.41
CA GLY A 131 -12.90 7.11 7.66
C GLY A 131 -12.40 7.16 6.21
N PHE A 132 -11.53 6.22 5.84
CA PHE A 132 -11.07 6.09 4.46
C PHE A 132 -11.95 5.07 3.73
N VAL A 133 -12.76 5.55 2.78
CA VAL A 133 -13.55 4.71 1.88
C VAL A 133 -12.99 4.84 0.46
N LEU A 134 -12.43 3.75 -0.07
CA LEU A 134 -11.97 3.69 -1.45
C LEU A 134 -13.04 3.07 -2.34
N ALA A 135 -13.68 3.88 -3.18
CA ALA A 135 -14.50 3.41 -4.29
C ALA A 135 -13.61 2.86 -5.42
N GLY A 136 -14.05 1.80 -6.11
CA GLY A 136 -13.31 1.27 -7.26
C GLY A 136 -11.96 0.63 -6.91
N SER A 137 -11.82 0.07 -5.70
CA SER A 137 -10.70 -0.79 -5.36
C SER A 137 -10.74 -2.10 -6.18
N GLU A 138 -9.60 -2.74 -6.40
CA GLU A 138 -9.53 -4.06 -7.05
C GLU A 138 -10.40 -5.12 -6.35
N PRO A 139 -10.39 -5.25 -5.01
CA PRO A 139 -11.31 -6.16 -4.34
C PRO A 139 -12.79 -5.76 -4.48
N GLY A 140 -13.09 -4.47 -4.65
CA GLY A 140 -14.43 -3.98 -4.97
C GLY A 140 -14.87 -4.39 -6.38
N LEU A 141 -13.99 -4.21 -7.38
CA LEU A 141 -14.21 -4.62 -8.76
C LEU A 141 -14.35 -6.14 -8.88
N GLN A 142 -13.46 -6.91 -8.24
CA GLN A 142 -13.52 -8.36 -8.14
C GLN A 142 -14.85 -8.82 -7.52
N GLY A 143 -15.30 -8.15 -6.44
CA GLY A 143 -16.60 -8.43 -5.81
C GLY A 143 -17.80 -8.13 -6.71
N ALA A 144 -17.76 -7.02 -7.46
CA ALA A 144 -18.81 -6.69 -8.42
C ALA A 144 -18.89 -7.74 -9.55
N LEU A 145 -17.74 -8.16 -10.08
CA LEU A 145 -17.64 -9.17 -11.14
C LEU A 145 -17.99 -10.58 -10.65
N THR A 146 -17.76 -10.89 -9.38
CA THR A 146 -18.25 -12.14 -8.74
C THR A 146 -19.77 -12.19 -8.72
N ARG A 147 -20.43 -11.06 -8.42
CA ARG A 147 -21.90 -10.97 -8.37
C ARG A 147 -22.53 -10.93 -9.76
N ASN A 148 -21.87 -10.28 -10.70
CA ASN A 148 -22.34 -10.14 -12.07
C ASN A 148 -21.14 -10.27 -13.05
N PRO A 149 -20.86 -11.47 -13.56
CA PRO A 149 -19.76 -11.70 -14.49
C PRO A 149 -20.10 -11.35 -15.94
N ASN A 150 -21.35 -10.94 -16.25
CA ASN A 150 -21.74 -10.55 -17.60
C ASN A 150 -20.85 -9.48 -18.27
N PRO A 151 -20.30 -8.48 -17.55
CA PRO A 151 -19.35 -7.53 -18.14
C PRO A 151 -18.10 -8.20 -18.72
N ILE A 152 -17.68 -9.35 -18.16
CA ILE A 152 -16.51 -10.12 -18.64
C ILE A 152 -16.90 -11.01 -19.82
N GLY A 153 -18.12 -11.56 -19.80
CA GLY A 153 -18.66 -12.36 -20.89
C GLY A 153 -20.08 -12.84 -20.60
N PRO A 154 -20.97 -12.88 -21.62
CA PRO A 154 -22.35 -13.30 -21.42
C PRO A 154 -22.43 -14.78 -21.02
N GLY A 155 -23.30 -15.08 -20.05
CA GLY A 155 -23.56 -16.46 -19.62
C GLY A 155 -22.42 -17.10 -18.82
N LEU A 156 -21.51 -16.29 -18.26
CA LEU A 156 -20.54 -16.76 -17.27
C LEU A 156 -21.21 -16.90 -15.89
N HIS A 157 -20.77 -17.90 -15.14
CA HIS A 157 -21.16 -18.11 -13.75
C HIS A 157 -19.91 -18.24 -12.89
N THR A 158 -19.74 -17.38 -11.88
CA THR A 158 -18.57 -17.43 -10.99
C THR A 158 -18.66 -18.63 -10.06
N LEU A 159 -17.62 -19.47 -10.05
CA LEU A 159 -17.49 -20.66 -9.21
C LEU A 159 -16.70 -20.39 -7.93
N LYS A 160 -15.61 -19.62 -8.03
CA LYS A 160 -14.72 -19.34 -6.91
C LYS A 160 -14.09 -17.95 -7.06
N ARG A 161 -13.88 -17.30 -5.91
CA ARG A 161 -13.12 -16.06 -5.75
C ARG A 161 -11.91 -16.35 -4.86
N GLU A 162 -10.72 -15.99 -5.31
CA GLU A 162 -9.50 -16.06 -4.48
C GLU A 162 -9.29 -14.76 -3.70
N SER A 163 -8.65 -14.86 -2.54
CA SER A 163 -8.22 -13.68 -1.77
C SER A 163 -6.94 -13.10 -2.39
N LEU A 164 -6.80 -11.77 -2.37
CA LEU A 164 -5.59 -11.08 -2.86
C LEU A 164 -4.32 -11.47 -2.08
N VAL A 165 -4.47 -12.03 -0.87
CA VAL A 165 -3.34 -12.52 -0.05
C VAL A 165 -2.82 -13.87 -0.56
N ASP A 166 -3.68 -14.63 -1.25
CA ASP A 166 -3.42 -15.99 -1.76
C ASP A 166 -3.23 -16.01 -3.29
N SER A 167 -3.40 -14.86 -3.96
CA SER A 167 -3.55 -14.81 -5.42
C SER A 167 -2.21 -14.99 -6.13
N GLY A 168 -1.93 -16.24 -6.50
CA GLY A 168 -0.92 -16.60 -7.49
C GLY A 168 -1.35 -16.33 -8.93
N GLY A 169 -2.07 -15.23 -9.21
CA GLY A 169 -2.37 -14.71 -10.57
C GLY A 169 -3.79 -14.93 -11.14
N ILE A 170 -4.71 -15.61 -10.45
CA ILE A 170 -6.13 -15.70 -10.87
C ILE A 170 -7.04 -15.24 -9.72
N ASP A 171 -7.84 -14.21 -9.99
CA ASP A 171 -8.72 -13.60 -8.99
C ASP A 171 -10.11 -14.25 -8.96
N LEU A 172 -10.63 -14.68 -10.12
CA LEU A 172 -11.93 -15.32 -10.25
C LEU A 172 -11.84 -16.55 -11.15
N TYR A 173 -12.55 -17.60 -10.73
CA TYR A 173 -12.87 -18.74 -11.58
C TYR A 173 -14.35 -18.66 -11.96
N ALA A 174 -14.62 -18.67 -13.26
CA ALA A 174 -15.96 -18.73 -13.80
C ALA A 174 -16.13 -19.91 -14.75
N GLN A 175 -17.37 -20.29 -15.00
CA GLN A 175 -17.75 -21.30 -15.97
C GLN A 175 -18.68 -20.68 -16.99
N GLY A 176 -18.35 -20.83 -18.27
CA GLY A 176 -19.20 -20.43 -19.38
C GLY A 176 -20.05 -21.59 -19.91
N GLN A 177 -20.70 -21.34 -21.03
CA GLN A 177 -21.47 -22.37 -21.74
C GLN A 177 -20.61 -23.58 -22.10
N GLN A 178 -21.22 -24.77 -22.16
CA GLN A 178 -20.55 -26.05 -22.44
C GLN A 178 -19.47 -26.44 -21.41
N LEU A 179 -19.63 -26.05 -20.14
CA LEU A 179 -18.73 -26.40 -19.02
C LEU A 179 -17.26 -25.93 -19.21
N ARG A 180 -17.03 -24.90 -20.03
CA ARG A 180 -15.69 -24.34 -20.23
C ARG A 180 -15.32 -23.40 -19.08
N TYR A 181 -14.19 -23.65 -18.43
CA TYR A 181 -13.75 -22.82 -17.32
C TYR A 181 -12.94 -21.62 -17.82
N VAL A 182 -13.12 -20.51 -17.12
CA VAL A 182 -12.53 -19.20 -17.41
C VAL A 182 -11.82 -18.69 -16.17
N GLY A 183 -10.53 -18.43 -16.28
CA GLY A 183 -9.77 -17.68 -15.28
C GLY A 183 -9.85 -16.19 -15.57
N VAL A 184 -10.10 -15.37 -14.55
CA VAL A 184 -10.16 -13.92 -14.69
C VAL A 184 -9.21 -13.28 -13.70
N GLU A 185 -8.32 -12.42 -14.21
CA GLU A 185 -7.51 -11.52 -13.41
C GLU A 185 -8.10 -10.11 -13.51
N VAL A 186 -8.21 -9.42 -12.38
CA VAL A 186 -8.90 -8.15 -12.24
C VAL A 186 -7.89 -7.06 -11.89
N ARG A 187 -7.87 -6.00 -12.70
CA ARG A 187 -7.02 -4.82 -12.46
C ARG A 187 -7.88 -3.56 -12.36
N ARG A 188 -7.61 -2.70 -11.38
CA ARG A 188 -8.31 -1.38 -11.29
C ARG A 188 -7.73 -0.38 -12.27
N GLY A 189 -6.45 -0.52 -12.60
CA GLY A 189 -5.69 0.41 -13.43
C GLY A 189 -5.55 -0.08 -14.87
N ARG A 190 -4.89 0.74 -15.69
CA ARG A 190 -4.45 0.29 -17.02
C ARG A 190 -3.43 -0.83 -16.84
N ALA A 191 -3.67 -2.00 -17.44
CA ALA A 191 -2.73 -3.11 -17.36
C ALA A 191 -1.53 -2.87 -18.29
N LEU A 192 -0.32 -3.09 -17.77
CA LEU A 192 0.95 -3.00 -18.51
C LEU A 192 1.38 -4.38 -19.03
N GLN A 193 2.23 -4.41 -20.06
CA GLN A 193 2.63 -5.64 -20.74
C GLN A 193 3.39 -6.63 -19.83
N ASP A 194 4.24 -6.14 -18.94
CA ASP A 194 5.06 -6.99 -18.07
C ASP A 194 4.22 -7.68 -16.96
N GLU A 195 3.01 -7.17 -16.73
CA GLU A 195 2.05 -7.72 -15.76
C GLU A 195 1.19 -8.85 -16.35
N VAL A 196 1.29 -9.11 -17.66
CA VAL A 196 0.61 -10.21 -18.38
C VAL A 196 1.39 -11.53 -18.25
N SER A 197 2.69 -11.47 -17.98
CA SER A 197 3.57 -12.66 -17.92
C SER A 197 3.35 -13.63 -16.74
N PRO A 198 2.90 -13.21 -15.54
CA PRO A 198 2.60 -14.14 -14.44
C PRO A 198 1.41 -15.09 -14.71
N LEU A 199 0.47 -14.69 -15.57
CA LEU A 199 -0.78 -15.40 -15.84
C LEU A 199 -0.58 -16.86 -16.30
N GLY A 200 0.42 -17.11 -17.15
CA GLY A 200 0.69 -18.45 -17.68
C GLY A 200 1.14 -19.47 -16.64
N GLN A 201 1.67 -19.04 -15.48
CA GLN A 201 2.11 -19.94 -14.41
C GLN A 201 0.95 -20.39 -13.52
N SER A 202 -0.06 -19.53 -13.36
CA SER A 202 -1.28 -19.76 -12.56
C SER A 202 -2.14 -20.85 -13.19
N VAL A 203 -2.32 -20.81 -14.51
CA VAL A 203 -3.08 -21.82 -15.27
C VAL A 203 -2.52 -23.20 -15.12
N ALA A 204 -1.20 -23.36 -15.21
CA ALA A 204 -0.55 -24.66 -15.03
C ALA A 204 -0.80 -25.22 -13.63
N SER A 205 -0.96 -24.36 -12.61
CA SER A 205 -1.34 -24.78 -11.26
C SER A 205 -2.80 -25.24 -11.20
N VAL A 206 -3.71 -24.48 -11.79
CA VAL A 206 -5.15 -24.79 -11.80
C VAL A 206 -5.48 -26.02 -12.63
N GLN A 207 -4.84 -26.18 -13.79
CA GLN A 207 -4.99 -27.36 -14.63
C GLN A 207 -4.57 -28.65 -13.91
N ARG A 208 -3.65 -28.57 -12.95
CA ARG A 208 -3.29 -29.72 -12.09
C ARG A 208 -4.34 -30.02 -11.03
N THR A 209 -5.08 -29.03 -10.55
CA THR A 209 -6.10 -29.19 -9.49
C THR A 209 -7.48 -29.54 -10.03
N VAL A 210 -7.87 -28.99 -11.18
CA VAL A 210 -9.24 -29.10 -11.74
C VAL A 210 -9.27 -29.99 -12.99
N GLY A 211 -8.15 -30.60 -13.37
CA GLY A 211 -7.93 -31.22 -14.68
C GLY A 211 -7.74 -30.16 -15.76
N ASN A 212 -7.47 -30.55 -17.02
CA ASN A 212 -7.20 -29.70 -18.21
C ASN A 212 -8.37 -28.76 -18.62
N ALA A 213 -9.08 -28.16 -17.67
CA ALA A 213 -10.41 -27.60 -17.84
C ALA A 213 -10.41 -26.06 -17.98
N VAL A 214 -9.33 -25.35 -17.66
CA VAL A 214 -9.24 -23.90 -17.94
C VAL A 214 -9.01 -23.71 -19.44
N VAL A 215 -10.04 -23.23 -20.14
CA VAL A 215 -10.08 -23.12 -21.61
C VAL A 215 -9.77 -21.71 -22.09
N ARG A 216 -9.99 -20.69 -21.24
CA ARG A 216 -9.90 -19.27 -21.61
C ARG A 216 -9.46 -18.42 -20.43
N GLU A 217 -8.66 -17.40 -20.69
CA GLU A 217 -8.22 -16.44 -19.68
C GLU A 217 -8.62 -15.03 -20.07
N ILE A 218 -9.07 -14.26 -19.08
CA ILE A 218 -9.52 -12.89 -19.31
C ILE A 218 -8.82 -11.94 -18.34
N LEU A 219 -8.12 -10.97 -18.91
CA LEU A 219 -7.64 -9.81 -18.17
C LEU A 219 -8.72 -8.74 -18.19
N ALA A 220 -9.37 -8.53 -17.05
CA ALA A 220 -10.43 -7.55 -16.87
C ALA A 220 -9.83 -6.25 -16.31
N ALA A 221 -9.66 -5.25 -17.17
CA ALA A 221 -9.06 -3.96 -16.84
C ALA A 221 -9.75 -2.81 -17.61
N PRO A 222 -9.76 -1.55 -17.13
CA PRO A 222 -10.34 -0.42 -17.87
C PRO A 222 -9.71 -0.16 -19.24
N SER A 223 -8.44 -0.52 -19.42
CA SER A 223 -7.67 -0.41 -20.68
C SER A 223 -6.36 -1.19 -20.59
N ILE A 224 -5.73 -1.50 -21.74
CA ILE A 224 -4.46 -2.23 -21.82
C ILE A 224 -3.50 -1.50 -22.77
N THR A 225 -2.19 -1.48 -22.50
CA THR A 225 -1.17 -0.94 -23.43
C THR A 225 -0.90 -1.89 -24.60
N ALA A 226 -0.80 -1.34 -25.83
CA ALA A 226 -0.44 -2.09 -27.03
C ALA A 226 1.08 -2.26 -27.10
N PRO A 227 1.63 -3.39 -26.60
CA PRO A 227 1.65 -4.61 -27.42
C PRO A 227 1.01 -5.84 -26.76
N ALA A 228 0.29 -5.69 -25.64
CA ALA A 228 -0.36 -6.83 -24.98
C ALA A 228 -1.22 -7.71 -25.91
N PRO A 229 -2.01 -7.19 -26.88
CA PRO A 229 -2.79 -8.03 -27.80
C PRO A 229 -1.95 -9.01 -28.62
N LEU A 230 -0.68 -8.70 -28.91
CA LEU A 230 0.21 -9.50 -29.75
C LEU A 230 0.74 -10.75 -29.02
N GLN A 231 0.95 -10.67 -27.70
CA GLN A 231 1.33 -11.81 -26.85
C GLN A 231 0.11 -12.60 -26.34
N LEU A 232 -1.06 -11.96 -26.21
CA LEU A 232 -2.31 -12.61 -25.79
C LEU A 232 -2.84 -13.57 -26.88
N GLY A 233 -2.69 -13.21 -28.16
CA GLY A 233 -3.13 -14.02 -29.30
C GLY A 233 -2.38 -15.35 -29.49
N THR A 234 -1.22 -15.54 -28.87
CA THR A 234 -0.44 -16.79 -28.95
C THR A 234 -0.84 -17.81 -27.86
N ARG A 235 -1.72 -17.45 -26.92
CA ARG A 235 -2.01 -18.25 -25.71
C ARG A 235 -3.50 -18.33 -25.29
N ASN A 236 -4.46 -18.06 -26.18
CA ASN A 236 -5.92 -18.03 -25.87
C ASN A 236 -6.32 -17.01 -24.76
N PHE A 237 -5.61 -15.89 -24.69
CA PHE A 237 -5.97 -14.82 -23.76
C PHE A 237 -6.86 -13.78 -24.43
N GLU A 238 -7.85 -13.32 -23.68
CA GLU A 238 -8.73 -12.23 -24.09
C GLU A 238 -8.65 -11.07 -23.10
N SER A 239 -8.95 -9.88 -23.59
CA SER A 239 -9.02 -8.69 -22.75
C SER A 239 -10.45 -8.18 -22.72
N CYS A 240 -10.89 -7.76 -21.54
CA CYS A 240 -12.21 -7.16 -21.37
C CYS A 240 -12.11 -5.82 -20.66
N GLY A 241 -12.67 -4.80 -21.29
CA GLY A 241 -12.80 -3.46 -20.74
C GLY A 241 -13.85 -3.41 -19.63
N VAL A 242 -13.44 -3.54 -18.36
CA VAL A 242 -14.36 -3.39 -17.22
C VAL A 242 -14.13 -2.06 -16.52
N ARG A 243 -15.21 -1.36 -16.21
CA ARG A 243 -15.21 -0.18 -15.34
C ARG A 243 -16.28 -0.38 -14.29
N THR A 244 -15.93 -0.20 -13.02
CA THR A 244 -16.94 -0.19 -11.96
C THR A 244 -16.62 0.92 -10.98
N LEU A 245 -17.53 1.89 -10.89
CA LEU A 245 -17.50 3.02 -9.96
C LEU A 245 -18.32 2.73 -8.69
N ALA A 246 -18.57 1.45 -8.38
CA ALA A 246 -19.38 1.11 -7.22
C ALA A 246 -18.62 1.48 -5.93
N LEU A 247 -19.21 2.38 -5.16
CA LEU A 247 -18.85 2.59 -3.76
C LEU A 247 -19.07 1.25 -3.02
N PRO A 248 -18.16 0.82 -2.13
CA PRO A 248 -18.45 -0.29 -1.24
C PRO A 248 -19.70 0.05 -0.41
N GLU A 249 -20.50 -0.96 -0.04
CA GLU A 249 -21.62 -0.73 0.88
C GLU A 249 -21.08 -0.06 2.16
N PRO A 250 -21.70 1.04 2.60
CA PRO A 250 -21.20 1.79 3.75
C PRO A 250 -21.23 0.88 4.98
N LYS A 251 -20.03 0.48 5.44
CA LYS A 251 -19.87 0.01 6.81
C LYS A 251 -20.23 1.20 7.69
N ALA A 252 -21.16 1.03 8.62
CA ALA A 252 -21.61 2.11 9.51
C ALA A 252 -20.40 2.76 10.20
N LEU A 253 -19.98 3.90 9.66
CA LEU A 253 -18.94 4.79 10.14
C LEU A 253 -19.47 6.20 9.91
N GLN A 254 -19.11 7.09 10.82
CA GLN A 254 -19.71 8.39 11.07
C GLN A 254 -20.08 9.17 9.80
N PRO A 255 -21.19 9.94 9.83
CA PRO A 255 -21.68 10.65 8.67
C PRO A 255 -20.60 11.55 8.05
N SER A 256 -20.42 11.41 6.73
CA SER A 256 -19.53 12.23 5.92
C SER A 256 -19.80 13.72 6.13
N LEU A 257 -18.74 14.52 6.32
CA LEU A 257 -18.81 15.99 6.35
C LEU A 257 -19.06 16.61 4.97
N PHE A 258 -18.90 15.82 3.90
CA PHE A 258 -19.26 16.21 2.55
C PHE A 258 -20.60 15.56 2.22
N GLY A 259 -21.65 16.39 2.17
CA GLY A 259 -23.00 15.95 1.79
C GLY A 259 -23.03 15.36 0.38
N GLU A 260 -24.03 14.53 0.11
CA GLU A 260 -24.26 13.93 -1.21
C GLU A 260 -24.42 15.03 -2.27
N GLY A 261 -23.39 15.23 -3.09
CA GLY A 261 -23.40 16.25 -4.13
C GLY A 261 -22.09 16.29 -4.91
N TRP A 262 -22.14 15.70 -6.10
CA TRP A 262 -21.18 15.70 -7.23
C TRP A 262 -20.14 14.58 -7.26
#